data_AF-A0A8T5ALC0-F1
#
_entry.id   AF-A0A8T5ALC0-F1
#
_cell.length_a   1.000
_cell.length_b   1.000
_cell.length_c   1.000
_cell.angle_alpha   90.00
_cell.angle_beta   90.00
_cell.angle_gamma   90.00
#
_symmetry.space_group_name_H-M   'P 1'
#
loop_
_entity.id
_entity.type
_entity.pdbx_description
1 polymer ?
#
loop_
_entity_poly.entity_id
_entity_poly.type
_entity_poly.pdbx_seq_one_letter_code
_entity_poly.pdbx_strand_id
1 'polypeptide(L)'
;MRIVNRPHFPFLFILLLVSPLEMALGESEQIASGAEEDRKMDVTLKIYDDEGNPLSGASIEYIQYSHDFLIGLGAPCYDPYTASLLKAGGINYMELFLSWKATSDPNYFNCLKPHGYHAQSFKLTGHCLVWMVGSYPEKPHADPYNLPEHVKRLKYNELKTELRSHLLQTVSQYKDWITYWTINEPFWRYADPFHLTNEQWIEICEISVKTIKEVHPEGKI
;
A
#
# COMPACT_ATOMS: atom_id res chain seq x y z
N MET A 1 11.60 16.31 -16.03
CA MET A 1 11.55 16.71 -17.46
C MET A 1 11.99 18.16 -17.57
N ARG A 2 13.18 18.43 -18.11
CA ARG A 2 13.63 19.79 -18.40
C ARG A 2 14.01 19.82 -19.87
N ILE A 3 13.23 20.52 -20.68
CA ILE A 3 13.55 20.76 -22.08
C ILE A 3 14.55 21.91 -22.08
N VAL A 4 15.77 21.66 -22.55
CA VAL A 4 16.72 22.73 -22.85
C VAL A 4 16.24 23.38 -24.14
N ASN A 5 15.52 24.49 -23.99
CA ASN A 5 15.02 25.29 -25.11
C ASN A 5 16.22 25.80 -25.93
N ARG A 6 16.40 25.27 -27.14
CA ARG A 6 17.04 26.03 -28.21
C ARG A 6 15.98 26.95 -28.81
N PRO A 7 16.30 28.21 -29.14
CA PRO A 7 15.30 29.15 -29.62
C PRO A 7 14.76 28.65 -30.96
N HIS A 8 13.43 28.69 -31.12
CA HIS A 8 12.65 28.43 -32.35
C HIS A 8 11.96 27.06 -32.54
N PHE A 9 11.29 26.49 -31.53
CA PHE A 9 10.23 25.50 -31.79
C PHE A 9 9.00 25.71 -30.87
N PRO A 10 7.79 25.93 -31.41
CA PRO A 10 6.58 26.01 -30.61
C PRO A 10 6.02 24.60 -30.34
N PHE A 11 5.72 24.33 -29.06
CA PHE A 11 4.89 23.26 -28.49
C PHE A 11 5.04 21.82 -29.04
N LEU A 12 5.67 20.96 -28.22
CA LEU A 12 5.74 19.51 -28.42
C LEU A 12 4.65 18.79 -27.58
N PHE A 13 3.79 18.00 -28.21
CA PHE A 13 2.86 17.08 -27.55
C PHE A 13 3.48 15.68 -27.44
N ILE A 14 3.43 15.05 -26.26
CA ILE A 14 3.91 13.68 -26.02
C ILE A 14 2.74 12.83 -25.51
N LEU A 15 2.49 11.69 -26.17
CA LEU A 15 1.52 10.67 -25.75
C LEU A 15 2.28 9.41 -25.28
N LEU A 16 2.04 8.97 -24.05
CA LEU A 16 2.62 7.76 -23.47
C LEU A 16 1.55 6.68 -23.27
N LEU A 17 1.82 5.45 -23.72
CA LEU A 17 0.98 4.27 -23.51
C LEU A 17 1.78 3.24 -22.71
N VAL A 18 1.18 2.64 -21.67
CA VAL A 18 1.83 1.67 -20.77
C VAL A 18 0.88 0.48 -20.52
N SER A 19 1.38 -0.76 -20.55
CA SER A 19 0.62 -2.00 -20.24
C SER A 19 1.02 -2.57 -18.87
N PRO A 20 0.20 -3.38 -18.15
CA PRO A 20 0.59 -3.97 -16.88
C PRO A 20 1.09 -5.43 -17.01
N LEU A 21 2.02 -5.87 -16.14
CA LEU A 21 2.33 -7.30 -15.92
C LEU A 21 2.71 -7.62 -14.44
N GLU A 22 2.45 -8.87 -14.04
CA GLU A 22 2.51 -9.45 -12.69
C GLU A 22 3.91 -9.97 -12.29
N MET A 23 4.25 -9.94 -11.00
CA MET A 23 5.52 -10.47 -10.43
C MET A 23 5.28 -11.49 -9.32
N ALA A 24 6.08 -12.58 -9.32
CA ALA A 24 6.15 -13.61 -8.27
C ALA A 24 7.46 -13.51 -7.47
N LEU A 25 7.43 -13.90 -6.19
CA LEU A 25 8.50 -13.69 -5.19
C LEU A 25 9.54 -14.84 -5.15
N GLY A 26 10.83 -14.49 -5.13
CA GLY A 26 11.96 -15.40 -4.82
C GLY A 26 13.26 -14.65 -4.47
N GLU A 27 13.87 -15.02 -3.33
CA GLU A 27 15.17 -14.69 -2.70
C GLU A 27 15.90 -13.36 -3.04
N SER A 28 16.23 -12.58 -2.01
CA SER A 28 16.53 -11.13 -2.05
C SER A 28 17.63 -10.63 -3.00
N GLU A 29 18.62 -11.44 -3.36
CA GLU A 29 19.62 -11.06 -4.38
C GLU A 29 19.10 -11.27 -5.81
N GLN A 30 18.29 -12.30 -6.04
CA GLN A 30 17.52 -12.47 -7.29
C GLN A 30 16.42 -11.42 -7.43
N ILE A 31 15.85 -10.93 -6.33
CA ILE A 31 14.90 -9.80 -6.36
C ILE A 31 15.57 -8.54 -6.92
N ALA A 32 16.82 -8.26 -6.56
CA ALA A 32 17.51 -7.06 -7.03
C ALA A 32 17.82 -7.12 -8.54
N SER A 33 18.31 -8.26 -9.04
CA SER A 33 18.65 -8.43 -10.47
C SER A 33 17.43 -8.72 -11.35
N GLY A 34 16.54 -9.62 -10.93
CA GLY A 34 15.33 -9.99 -11.67
C GLY A 34 14.35 -8.83 -11.76
N ALA A 35 14.22 -8.02 -10.70
CA ALA A 35 13.37 -6.86 -10.79
C ALA A 35 13.91 -5.80 -11.78
N GLU A 36 15.21 -5.71 -12.05
CA GLU A 36 15.70 -4.76 -13.06
C GLU A 36 15.34 -5.18 -14.50
N GLU A 37 15.32 -6.49 -14.78
CA GLU A 37 14.90 -7.04 -16.08
C GLU A 37 13.38 -6.91 -16.27
N ASP A 38 12.58 -7.23 -15.24
CA ASP A 38 11.11 -7.15 -15.28
C ASP A 38 10.56 -5.71 -15.17
N ARG A 39 11.40 -4.71 -14.84
CA ARG A 39 11.03 -3.28 -14.73
C ARG A 39 11.12 -2.52 -16.06
N LYS A 40 11.71 -3.10 -17.10
CA LYS A 40 11.90 -2.43 -18.40
C LYS A 40 10.73 -2.73 -19.30
N MET A 41 9.78 -1.81 -19.38
CA MET A 41 8.77 -1.84 -20.43
C MET A 41 9.23 -1.05 -21.65
N ASP A 42 8.90 -1.57 -22.83
CA ASP A 42 9.12 -0.85 -24.08
C ASP A 42 8.25 0.41 -24.09
N VAL A 43 8.91 1.57 -24.09
CA VAL A 43 8.25 2.85 -24.30
C VAL A 43 8.46 3.27 -25.75
N THR A 44 7.37 3.38 -26.50
CA THR A 44 7.42 3.92 -27.88
C THR A 44 7.11 5.41 -27.86
N LEU A 45 8.08 6.25 -28.20
CA LEU A 45 7.88 7.68 -28.41
C LEU A 45 7.61 7.96 -29.89
N LYS A 46 6.52 8.67 -30.20
CA LYS A 46 6.26 9.21 -31.55
C LYS A 46 6.36 10.72 -31.50
N ILE A 47 7.25 11.29 -32.31
CA ILE A 47 7.45 12.73 -32.43
C ILE A 47 6.86 13.19 -33.74
N TYR A 48 6.09 14.26 -33.70
CA TYR A 48 5.43 14.85 -34.86
C TYR A 48 5.83 16.33 -34.99
N ASP A 49 5.81 16.85 -36.22
CA ASP A 49 5.90 18.29 -36.48
C ASP A 49 4.57 19.01 -36.20
N ASP A 50 4.52 20.32 -36.42
CA ASP A 50 3.34 21.16 -36.23
C ASP A 50 2.19 20.85 -37.22
N GLU A 51 2.50 20.15 -38.30
CA GLU A 51 1.54 19.68 -39.30
C GLU A 51 1.03 18.26 -38.99
N GLY A 52 1.57 17.60 -37.96
CA GLY A 52 1.18 16.25 -37.54
C GLY A 52 1.90 15.13 -38.30
N ASN A 53 2.99 15.40 -39.02
CA ASN A 53 3.80 14.40 -39.70
C ASN A 53 4.89 13.83 -38.76
N PRO A 54 5.19 12.51 -38.81
CA PRO A 54 6.27 11.94 -38.01
C PRO A 54 7.64 12.54 -38.35
N LEU A 55 8.36 13.00 -37.33
CA LEU A 55 9.67 13.61 -37.51
C LEU A 55 10.76 12.51 -37.64
N SER A 56 11.39 12.40 -38.81
CA SER A 56 12.44 11.41 -39.07
C SER A 56 13.84 11.93 -38.68
N GLY A 57 14.70 11.04 -38.20
CA GLY A 57 16.10 11.38 -37.86
C GLY A 57 16.29 12.22 -36.59
N ALA A 58 15.25 12.38 -35.76
CA ALA A 58 15.37 13.04 -34.46
C ALA A 58 16.32 12.27 -33.53
N SER A 59 17.22 12.99 -32.86
CA SER A 59 17.98 12.44 -31.72
C SER A 59 17.22 12.74 -30.44
N ILE A 60 16.94 11.69 -29.66
CA ILE A 60 16.23 11.78 -28.39
C ILE A 60 17.20 11.40 -27.28
N GLU A 61 17.38 12.30 -26.32
CA GLU A 61 18.02 11.99 -25.04
C GLU A 61 16.94 11.94 -23.97
N TYR A 62 16.88 10.85 -23.21
CA TYR A 62 15.96 10.71 -22.09
C TYR A 62 16.75 10.38 -20.82
N ILE A 63 16.28 10.92 -19.70
CA ILE A 63 16.80 10.62 -18.36
C ILE A 63 15.59 10.31 -17.50
N GLN A 64 15.53 9.11 -16.94
CA GLN A 64 14.56 8.76 -15.90
C GLN A 64 15.08 9.34 -14.57
N TYR A 65 14.38 10.34 -14.04
CA TYR A 65 14.82 11.05 -12.83
C TYR A 65 14.36 10.37 -11.53
N SER A 66 13.28 9.60 -11.57
CA SER A 66 12.74 8.87 -10.42
C SER A 66 11.90 7.65 -10.84
N HIS A 67 11.74 6.71 -9.91
CA HIS A 67 10.65 5.74 -9.92
C HIS A 67 9.58 6.28 -8.96
N ASP A 68 8.56 6.97 -9.49
CA ASP A 68 7.51 7.55 -8.64
C ASP A 68 6.48 6.52 -8.16
N PHE A 69 6.61 5.27 -8.61
CA PHE A 69 5.78 4.18 -8.13
C PHE A 69 6.37 3.54 -6.86
N LEU A 70 5.46 3.06 -6.02
CA LEU A 70 5.80 2.40 -4.78
C LEU A 70 6.12 0.95 -5.05
N ILE A 71 7.31 0.53 -4.66
CA ILE A 71 7.73 -0.88 -4.67
C ILE A 71 7.74 -1.33 -3.21
N GLY A 72 6.83 -2.25 -2.93
CA GLY A 72 6.42 -2.59 -1.58
C GLY A 72 6.58 -4.05 -1.23
N LEU A 73 6.63 -4.32 0.08
CA LEU A 73 6.49 -5.65 0.64
C LEU A 73 5.77 -5.60 1.99
N GLY A 74 5.24 -6.75 2.41
CA GLY A 74 4.73 -6.94 3.78
C GLY A 74 5.89 -6.83 4.77
N ALA A 75 5.81 -5.87 5.68
CA ALA A 75 6.87 -5.52 6.59
C ALA A 75 7.18 -6.69 7.54
N PRO A 76 8.42 -7.21 7.56
CA PRO A 76 8.84 -8.11 8.62
C PRO A 76 8.99 -7.33 9.93
N CYS A 77 9.28 -8.05 11.01
CA CYS A 77 9.83 -7.44 12.22
C CYS A 77 11.00 -6.52 11.85
N TYR A 78 11.01 -5.31 12.41
CA TYR A 78 12.02 -4.32 12.07
C TYR A 78 13.39 -4.75 12.57
N ASP A 79 14.29 -4.93 11.61
CA ASP A 79 15.73 -5.03 11.80
C ASP A 79 16.41 -3.96 10.92
N PRO A 80 17.26 -3.09 11.48
CA PRO A 80 17.85 -1.98 10.73
C PRO A 80 18.74 -2.45 9.58
N TYR A 81 19.40 -3.60 9.71
CA TYR A 81 20.26 -4.16 8.66
C TYR A 81 19.41 -4.69 7.50
N THR A 82 18.38 -5.50 7.78
CA THR A 82 17.42 -5.96 6.76
C THR A 82 16.73 -4.78 6.07
N ALA A 83 16.26 -3.78 6.81
CA ALA A 83 15.63 -2.60 6.22
C ALA A 83 16.59 -1.83 5.29
N SER A 84 17.88 -1.74 5.64
CA SER A 84 18.91 -1.12 4.80
C SER A 84 19.12 -1.90 3.49
N LEU A 85 19.15 -3.24 3.57
CA LEU A 85 19.26 -4.10 2.38
C LEU A 85 18.05 -3.96 1.45
N LEU A 86 16.83 -3.97 2.01
CA LEU A 86 15.59 -3.77 1.24
C LEU A 86 15.59 -2.41 0.54
N LYS A 87 16.05 -1.36 1.24
CA LYS A 87 16.19 -0.03 0.67
C LYS A 87 17.19 0.00 -0.48
N ALA A 88 18.34 -0.65 -0.31
CA ALA A 88 19.37 -0.78 -1.35
C ALA A 88 18.85 -1.56 -2.58
N GLY A 89 17.97 -2.54 -2.38
CA GLY A 89 17.27 -3.27 -3.45
C GLY A 89 16.14 -2.49 -4.15
N GLY A 90 15.91 -1.24 -3.78
CA GLY A 90 14.91 -0.37 -4.40
C GLY A 90 13.51 -0.44 -3.79
N ILE A 91 13.31 -1.19 -2.70
CA ILE A 91 12.06 -1.16 -1.94
C ILE A 91 11.93 0.22 -1.28
N ASN A 92 10.77 0.85 -1.44
CA ASN A 92 10.52 2.19 -0.91
C ASN A 92 9.17 2.32 -0.17
N TYR A 93 8.43 1.21 -0.07
CA TYR A 93 7.14 1.11 0.60
C TYR A 93 7.09 -0.13 1.50
N MET A 94 6.46 -0.01 2.66
CA MET A 94 6.26 -1.12 3.59
C MET A 94 4.80 -1.20 4.01
N GLU A 95 4.26 -2.40 3.90
CA GLU A 95 2.93 -2.73 4.38
C GLU A 95 3.01 -3.33 5.78
N LEU A 96 2.62 -2.56 6.79
CA LEU A 96 2.63 -3.01 8.18
C LEU A 96 1.37 -3.79 8.47
N PHE A 97 1.51 -5.03 8.93
CA PHE A 97 0.35 -5.87 9.22
C PHE A 97 -0.33 -5.46 10.53
N LEU A 98 -1.28 -4.53 10.47
CA LEU A 98 -1.98 -3.91 11.60
C LEU A 98 -3.40 -4.43 11.79
N SER A 99 -3.61 -5.74 11.65
CA SER A 99 -4.91 -6.35 11.96
C SER A 99 -5.34 -6.04 13.39
N TRP A 100 -6.64 -6.11 13.65
CA TRP A 100 -7.20 -5.83 14.98
C TRP A 100 -6.60 -6.76 16.06
N LYS A 101 -6.39 -8.03 15.72
CA LYS A 101 -5.70 -8.97 16.62
C LYS A 101 -4.23 -8.61 16.80
N ALA A 102 -3.51 -8.30 15.72
CA ALA A 102 -2.09 -7.98 15.75
C ALA A 102 -1.79 -6.73 16.61
N THR A 103 -2.62 -5.70 16.49
CA THR A 103 -2.52 -4.46 17.28
C THR A 103 -2.96 -4.63 18.74
N SER A 104 -3.65 -5.72 19.07
CA SER A 104 -3.99 -6.08 20.45
C SER A 104 -2.89 -6.89 21.16
N ASP A 105 -1.89 -7.40 20.42
CA ASP A 105 -0.76 -8.13 20.98
C ASP A 105 0.47 -7.21 21.18
N PRO A 106 0.89 -6.94 22.42
CA PRO A 106 2.04 -6.08 22.68
C PRO A 106 3.37 -6.63 22.14
N ASN A 107 3.51 -7.96 21.98
CA ASN A 107 4.74 -8.56 21.48
C ASN A 107 4.89 -8.36 19.98
N TYR A 108 3.80 -8.55 19.24
CA TYR A 108 3.75 -8.29 17.81
C TYR A 108 4.06 -6.80 17.52
N PHE A 109 3.48 -5.92 18.34
CA PHE A 109 3.71 -4.49 18.26
C PHE A 109 5.19 -4.10 18.42
N ASN A 110 5.87 -4.65 19.42
CA ASN A 110 7.29 -4.38 19.67
C ASN A 110 8.19 -4.81 18.51
N CYS A 111 7.74 -5.75 17.68
CA CYS A 111 8.48 -6.24 16.53
C CYS A 111 8.46 -5.27 15.35
N LEU A 112 7.29 -4.71 15.00
CA LEU A 112 7.12 -3.94 13.75
C LEU A 112 7.84 -2.59 13.70
N LYS A 113 7.97 -1.90 14.85
CA LYS A 113 8.62 -0.58 15.01
C LYS A 113 8.45 0.36 13.80
N PRO A 114 7.23 0.86 13.51
CA PRO A 114 6.98 1.72 12.33
C PRO A 114 7.92 2.93 12.22
N HIS A 115 8.28 3.54 13.35
CA HIS A 115 9.25 4.63 13.41
C HIS A 115 10.63 4.28 12.82
N GLY A 116 11.05 3.02 12.93
CA GLY A 116 12.33 2.53 12.39
C GLY A 116 12.32 2.52 10.86
N TYR A 117 11.27 1.95 10.25
CA TYR A 117 11.09 2.01 8.80
C TYR A 117 10.93 3.45 8.31
N HIS A 118 10.16 4.27 9.03
CA HIS A 118 9.99 5.68 8.69
C HIS A 118 11.31 6.47 8.72
N ALA A 119 12.17 6.22 9.72
CA ALA A 119 13.50 6.84 9.81
C ALA A 119 14.42 6.48 8.63
N GLN A 120 14.17 5.34 7.98
CA GLN A 120 14.85 4.93 6.74
C GLN A 120 14.15 5.41 5.45
N SER A 121 13.22 6.35 5.58
CA SER A 121 12.49 6.95 4.45
C SER A 121 11.67 5.93 3.65
N PHE A 122 11.14 4.90 4.29
CA PHE A 122 10.07 4.09 3.70
C PHE A 122 8.74 4.82 3.81
N LYS A 123 7.93 4.75 2.76
CA LYS A 123 6.50 5.09 2.88
C LYS A 123 5.77 3.92 3.51
N LEU A 124 4.88 4.18 4.46
CA LEU A 124 4.22 3.12 5.23
C LEU A 124 2.71 3.11 4.99
N THR A 125 2.15 1.90 4.92
CA THR A 125 0.71 1.65 5.00
C THR A 125 0.38 0.77 6.20
N GLY A 126 -0.75 1.03 6.83
CA GLY A 126 -1.33 0.14 7.84
C GLY A 126 -2.32 -0.82 7.18
N HIS A 127 -1.91 -2.07 7.00
CA HIS A 127 -2.74 -3.14 6.44
C HIS A 127 -3.07 -4.19 7.50
N CYS A 128 -4.30 -4.38 7.94
CA CYS A 128 -5.50 -3.66 7.58
C CYS A 128 -6.23 -3.37 8.86
N LEU A 129 -6.67 -2.13 8.99
CA LEU A 129 -7.36 -1.65 10.18
C LEU A 129 -8.71 -2.33 10.34
N VAL A 130 -9.32 -2.73 9.22
CA VAL A 130 -10.60 -3.43 9.18
C VAL A 130 -10.46 -4.62 8.25
N TRP A 131 -10.41 -5.81 8.82
CA TRP A 131 -10.49 -7.06 8.09
C TRP A 131 -11.11 -8.10 9.00
N MET A 132 -12.41 -8.34 8.82
CA MET A 132 -13.17 -9.10 9.80
C MET A 132 -13.13 -10.61 9.52
N VAL A 133 -12.07 -11.16 8.91
CA VAL A 133 -12.03 -12.62 8.64
C VAL A 133 -12.09 -13.44 9.92
N GLY A 134 -13.13 -14.26 10.02
CA GLY A 134 -13.40 -15.08 11.20
C GLY A 134 -12.96 -16.53 11.10
N SER A 135 -12.74 -17.08 9.90
CA SER A 135 -12.12 -18.40 9.66
C SER A 135 -11.94 -18.64 8.17
N TYR A 136 -10.85 -19.31 7.77
CA TYR A 136 -10.68 -19.81 6.41
C TYR A 136 -11.20 -21.25 6.32
N PRO A 137 -12.26 -21.55 5.56
CA PRO A 137 -12.76 -22.93 5.44
C PRO A 137 -11.76 -23.88 4.78
N GLU A 138 -10.90 -23.37 3.89
CA GLU A 138 -9.79 -24.13 3.29
C GLU A 138 -8.58 -24.30 4.23
N LYS A 139 -8.55 -23.60 5.37
CA LYS A 139 -7.52 -23.71 6.40
C LYS A 139 -8.15 -23.71 7.79
N PRO A 140 -8.88 -24.77 8.17
CA PRO A 140 -9.62 -24.82 9.44
C PRO A 140 -8.73 -24.77 10.69
N HIS A 141 -7.42 -24.97 10.54
CA HIS A 141 -6.41 -24.83 11.60
C HIS A 141 -5.63 -23.51 11.54
N ALA A 142 -5.83 -22.69 10.51
CA ALA A 142 -5.32 -21.33 10.52
C ALA A 142 -6.21 -20.54 11.47
N ASP A 143 -5.66 -20.24 12.65
CA ASP A 143 -6.24 -19.27 13.56
C ASP A 143 -6.62 -18.02 12.74
N PRO A 144 -7.89 -17.58 12.73
CA PRO A 144 -8.30 -16.37 12.00
C PRO A 144 -7.57 -15.16 12.60
N TYR A 145 -6.43 -14.82 12.00
CA TYR A 145 -5.42 -13.91 12.52
C TYR A 145 -5.86 -12.45 12.67
N ASN A 146 -7.12 -12.13 12.40
CA ASN A 146 -7.52 -10.75 12.20
C ASN A 146 -8.37 -10.17 13.32
N LEU A 147 -9.15 -10.99 14.05
CA LEU A 147 -10.03 -10.51 15.12
C LEU A 147 -9.64 -11.09 16.49
N PRO A 148 -9.56 -10.25 17.55
CA PRO A 148 -9.50 -10.73 18.93
C PRO A 148 -10.73 -11.58 19.30
N GLU A 149 -10.55 -12.55 20.20
CA GLU A 149 -11.62 -13.46 20.63
C GLU A 149 -12.86 -12.75 21.21
N HIS A 150 -12.68 -11.60 21.88
CA HIS A 150 -13.80 -10.86 22.43
C HIS A 150 -14.64 -10.16 21.35
N VAL A 151 -14.02 -9.72 20.25
CA VAL A 151 -14.68 -9.03 19.13
C VAL A 151 -15.62 -9.98 18.40
N LYS A 152 -15.24 -11.26 18.26
CA LYS A 152 -16.03 -12.29 17.55
C LYS A 152 -17.42 -12.54 18.12
N ARG A 153 -17.70 -12.09 19.35
CA ARG A 153 -18.99 -12.30 20.04
C ARG A 153 -19.87 -11.04 20.12
N LEU A 154 -19.40 -9.94 19.56
CA LEU A 154 -20.12 -8.67 19.62
C LEU A 154 -21.33 -8.69 18.71
N LYS A 155 -22.41 -8.03 19.16
CA LYS A 155 -23.54 -7.68 18.29
C LYS A 155 -23.19 -6.45 17.47
N TYR A 156 -23.91 -6.22 16.38
CA TYR A 156 -23.63 -5.12 15.45
C TYR A 156 -23.42 -3.74 16.10
N ASN A 157 -24.28 -3.34 17.05
CA ASN A 157 -24.12 -2.03 17.72
C ASN A 157 -22.89 -1.97 18.64
N GLU A 158 -22.54 -3.09 19.27
CA GLU A 158 -21.34 -3.20 20.10
C GLU A 158 -20.09 -3.20 19.22
N LEU A 159 -20.13 -3.93 18.09
CA LEU A 159 -19.08 -3.96 17.08
C LEU A 159 -18.73 -2.55 16.57
N LYS A 160 -19.73 -1.71 16.27
CA LYS A 160 -19.49 -0.32 15.85
C LYS A 160 -18.73 0.49 16.90
N THR A 161 -19.10 0.31 18.17
CA THR A 161 -18.47 1.01 19.30
C THR A 161 -17.03 0.54 19.50
N GLU A 162 -16.82 -0.77 19.45
CA GLU A 162 -15.50 -1.38 19.61
C GLU A 162 -14.58 -1.02 18.43
N LEU A 163 -15.11 -1.06 17.20
CA LEU A 163 -14.40 -0.66 15.98
C LEU A 163 -13.89 0.76 16.06
N ARG A 164 -14.76 1.69 16.44
CA ARG A 164 -14.36 3.09 16.62
C ARG A 164 -13.24 3.21 17.65
N SER A 165 -13.34 2.52 18.78
CA SER A 165 -12.31 2.56 19.82
C SER A 165 -10.96 2.02 19.33
N HIS A 166 -10.98 0.88 18.63
CA HIS A 166 -9.79 0.28 18.03
C HIS A 166 -9.12 1.20 17.00
N LEU A 167 -9.91 1.80 16.10
CA LEU A 167 -9.39 2.72 15.09
C LEU A 167 -8.81 3.99 15.72
N LEU A 168 -9.51 4.58 16.70
CA LEU A 168 -9.01 5.74 17.43
C LEU A 168 -7.65 5.44 18.07
N GLN A 169 -7.53 4.31 18.77
CA GLN A 169 -6.27 3.92 19.41
C GLN A 169 -5.16 3.70 18.39
N THR A 170 -5.40 2.85 17.40
CA THR A 170 -4.40 2.41 16.41
C THR A 170 -3.92 3.57 15.55
N VAL A 171 -4.85 4.35 14.99
CA VAL A 171 -4.50 5.50 14.13
C VAL A 171 -3.81 6.58 14.95
N SER A 172 -4.29 6.90 16.16
CA SER A 172 -3.64 7.90 17.02
C SER A 172 -2.19 7.54 17.31
N GLN A 173 -1.93 6.25 17.50
CA GLN A 173 -0.61 5.75 17.84
C GLN A 173 0.38 5.80 16.68
N TYR A 174 -0.06 5.64 15.42
CA TYR A 174 0.84 5.50 14.27
C TYR A 174 0.75 6.58 13.20
N LYS A 175 -0.17 7.54 13.33
CA LYS A 175 -0.38 8.59 12.32
C LYS A 175 0.86 9.39 11.96
N ASP A 176 1.82 9.52 12.86
CA ASP A 176 3.05 10.27 12.60
C ASP A 176 4.01 9.55 11.63
N TRP A 177 3.78 8.26 11.36
CA TRP A 177 4.63 7.44 10.49
C TRP A 177 3.88 6.82 9.32
N ILE A 178 2.58 6.57 9.46
CA ILE A 178 1.75 5.87 8.47
C ILE A 178 0.86 6.86 7.75
N THR A 179 1.01 6.93 6.42
CA THR A 179 0.21 7.81 5.57
C THR A 179 -1.02 7.11 5.01
N TYR A 180 -0.92 5.82 4.70
CA TYR A 180 -1.97 5.05 4.03
C TYR A 180 -2.60 4.05 5.00
N TRP A 181 -3.91 3.87 4.92
CA TRP A 181 -4.68 2.99 5.80
C TRP A 181 -5.61 2.14 4.94
N THR A 182 -5.76 0.85 5.26
CA THR A 182 -6.62 -0.01 4.44
C THR A 182 -7.80 -0.57 5.22
N ILE A 183 -8.94 -0.63 4.52
CA ILE A 183 -10.12 -1.43 4.86
C ILE A 183 -10.12 -2.58 3.86
N ASN A 184 -9.94 -3.81 4.35
CA ASN A 184 -9.64 -4.95 3.50
C ASN A 184 -10.87 -5.83 3.27
N GLU A 185 -11.13 -6.11 1.99
CA GLU A 185 -12.06 -7.13 1.52
C GLU A 185 -13.47 -7.11 2.17
N PRO A 186 -14.16 -5.95 2.29
CA PRO A 186 -15.43 -5.86 3.01
C PRO A 186 -16.57 -6.71 2.41
N PHE A 187 -16.46 -7.09 1.12
CA PHE A 187 -17.46 -7.92 0.44
C PHE A 187 -16.98 -9.35 0.17
N TRP A 188 -15.86 -9.76 0.77
CA TRP A 188 -15.41 -11.13 0.65
C TRP A 188 -16.23 -12.02 1.57
N ARG A 189 -16.81 -13.10 1.01
CA ARG A 189 -17.74 -14.00 1.72
C ARG A 189 -17.21 -14.65 3.00
N TYR A 190 -15.90 -14.64 3.23
CA TYR A 190 -15.25 -15.18 4.44
C TYR A 190 -14.70 -14.09 5.37
N ALA A 191 -14.77 -12.82 4.95
CA ALA A 191 -14.43 -11.66 5.76
C ALA A 191 -15.57 -11.21 6.69
N ASP A 192 -16.65 -11.98 6.82
CA ASP A 192 -17.84 -11.59 7.58
C ASP A 192 -18.40 -12.70 8.50
N PRO A 193 -17.79 -12.90 9.68
CA PRO A 193 -18.29 -13.81 10.71
C PRO A 193 -19.49 -13.24 11.45
N PHE A 194 -19.87 -11.99 11.20
CA PHE A 194 -20.99 -11.32 11.85
C PHE A 194 -22.27 -11.41 11.01
N HIS A 195 -22.18 -11.94 9.78
CA HIS A 195 -23.27 -12.04 8.82
C HIS A 195 -23.93 -10.67 8.58
N LEU A 196 -23.11 -9.65 8.39
CA LEU A 196 -23.54 -8.28 8.10
C LEU A 196 -24.24 -8.21 6.74
N THR A 197 -25.24 -7.34 6.64
CA THR A 197 -25.79 -6.96 5.34
C THR A 197 -24.83 -6.02 4.60
N ASN A 198 -25.05 -5.81 3.30
CA ASN A 198 -24.27 -4.83 2.53
C ASN A 198 -24.38 -3.42 3.12
N GLU A 199 -25.56 -3.03 3.60
CA GLU A 199 -25.79 -1.72 4.24
C GLU A 199 -24.99 -1.60 5.54
N GLN A 200 -24.89 -2.68 6.31
CA GLN A 200 -24.07 -2.71 7.53
C GLN A 200 -22.58 -2.62 7.20
N TRP A 201 -22.10 -3.30 6.15
CA TRP A 201 -20.72 -3.15 5.69
C TRP A 201 -20.40 -1.74 5.20
N ILE A 202 -21.32 -1.10 4.48
CA ILE A 202 -21.18 0.30 4.08
C ILE A 202 -21.07 1.20 5.32
N GLU A 203 -21.94 1.03 6.32
CA GLU A 203 -21.87 1.80 7.57
C GLU A 203 -20.55 1.55 8.32
N ILE A 204 -20.04 0.31 8.36
CA ILE A 204 -18.73 -0.01 8.92
C ILE A 204 -17.60 0.73 8.20
N CYS A 205 -17.61 0.75 6.86
CA CYS A 205 -16.64 1.49 6.06
C CYS A 205 -16.72 3.00 6.32
N GLU A 206 -17.93 3.56 6.39
CA GLU A 206 -18.16 4.99 6.69
C GLU A 206 -17.66 5.37 8.08
N ILE A 207 -17.97 4.57 9.10
CA ILE A 207 -17.46 4.76 10.47
C ILE A 207 -15.94 4.71 10.47
N SER A 208 -15.35 3.80 9.70
CA SER A 208 -13.91 3.63 9.63
C SER A 208 -13.24 4.85 9.02
N VAL A 209 -13.71 5.29 7.87
CA VAL A 209 -13.20 6.47 7.17
C VAL A 209 -13.32 7.71 8.05
N LYS A 210 -14.51 7.93 8.62
CA LYS A 210 -14.76 9.08 9.50
C LYS A 210 -13.83 9.07 10.70
N THR A 211 -13.69 7.94 11.38
CA THR A 211 -12.87 7.81 12.60
C THR A 211 -11.38 8.00 12.29
N ILE A 212 -10.88 7.44 11.20
CA ILE A 212 -9.49 7.67 10.75
C ILE A 212 -9.27 9.16 10.49
N LYS A 213 -10.19 9.83 9.79
CA LYS A 213 -10.08 11.25 9.43
C LYS A 213 -10.22 12.20 10.61
N GLU A 214 -10.95 11.82 11.66
CA GLU A 214 -11.02 12.59 12.91
C GLU A 214 -9.65 12.70 13.59
N VAL A 215 -8.80 11.68 13.47
CA VAL A 215 -7.51 11.59 14.18
C VAL A 215 -6.32 11.92 13.28
N HIS A 216 -6.42 11.56 12.00
CA HIS A 216 -5.41 11.78 10.98
C HIS A 216 -6.06 12.39 9.71
N PRO A 217 -6.35 13.71 9.71
CA PRO A 217 -7.02 14.37 8.58
C PRO A 217 -6.32 14.18 7.22
N GLU A 218 -4.99 14.18 7.23
CA GLU A 218 -4.14 13.98 6.03
C GLU A 218 -3.95 12.51 5.63
N GLY A 219 -4.40 11.56 6.48
CA GLY A 219 -4.29 10.13 6.21
C GLY A 219 -5.09 9.72 4.97
N LYS A 220 -4.53 8.84 4.14
CA LYS A 220 -5.16 8.31 2.93
C LYS A 220 -5.78 6.95 3.21
N ILE A 221 -6.95 6.70 2.65
CA ILE A 221 -7.73 5.47 2.83
C ILE A 221 -8.10 4.96 1.45
#